data_AF-A0A7C5G8H5-F1
#
_entry.id   AF-A0A7C5G8H5-F1
#
_cell.length_a   1.000
_cell.length_b   1.000
_cell.length_c   1.000
_cell.angle_alpha   90.00
_cell.angle_beta   90.00
_cell.angle_gamma   90.00
#
_symmetry.space_group_name_H-M   'P 1'
#
loop_
_entity.id
_entity.type
_entity.pdbx_description
1 polymer ?
#
loop_
_entity_poly.entity_id
_entity_poly.type
_entity_poly.pdbx_seq_one_letter_code
_entity_poly.pdbx_strand_id
1 'polypeptide(L)'
;MLEKLVKAVFGSQHERDLKALIPILHAVNEKEAWAASLSPEEFPRMTERFKERYKNGETLDSLLPEAFALVREAARRKLGERPYDVQILGSIVLHQGKIVEMKTGEGKTLTSVAATYLNAIPGRGVHVVTVNDYLAGRDAEWMRPVFSYLGLT
;
A
#
# COMPACT_ATOMS: atom_id res chain seq x y z
N MET A 1 -0.12 -38.06 -9.48
CA MET A 1 -1.59 -38.10 -9.70
C MET A 1 -2.34 -37.29 -8.65
N LEU A 2 -2.02 -37.45 -7.36
CA LEU A 2 -2.64 -36.68 -6.26
C LEU A 2 -2.44 -35.16 -6.38
N GLU A 3 -1.23 -34.68 -6.71
CA GLU A 3 -0.95 -33.24 -6.92
C GLU A 3 -1.76 -32.62 -8.07
N LYS A 4 -1.97 -33.36 -9.17
CA LYS A 4 -2.81 -32.89 -10.30
C LYS A 4 -4.27 -32.79 -9.88
N LEU A 5 -4.74 -33.71 -9.04
CA LEU A 5 -6.09 -33.69 -8.49
C LEU A 5 -6.29 -32.52 -7.50
N VAL A 6 -5.31 -32.28 -6.62
CA VAL A 6 -5.32 -31.16 -5.66
C VAL A 6 -5.25 -29.81 -6.38
N LYS A 7 -4.40 -29.66 -7.40
CA LYS A 7 -4.40 -28.44 -8.25
C LYS A 7 -5.70 -28.25 -9.03
N ALA A 8 -6.32 -29.31 -9.52
CA ALA A 8 -7.59 -29.21 -10.25
C ALA A 8 -8.77 -28.80 -9.35
N VAL A 9 -8.74 -29.15 -8.06
CA VAL A 9 -9.81 -28.85 -7.10
C VAL A 9 -9.56 -27.55 -6.32
N PHE A 10 -8.31 -27.24 -5.98
CA PHE A 10 -7.94 -26.11 -5.12
C PHE A 10 -7.19 -24.99 -5.84
N GLY A 11 -6.86 -25.16 -7.12
CA GLY A 11 -6.03 -24.21 -7.88
C GLY A 11 -4.54 -24.29 -7.50
N SER A 12 -3.73 -23.48 -8.17
CA SER A 12 -2.33 -23.27 -7.82
C SER A 12 -2.18 -22.44 -6.54
N GLN A 13 -1.01 -22.46 -5.91
CA GLN A 13 -0.72 -21.58 -4.77
C GLN A 13 -0.93 -20.11 -5.14
N HIS A 14 -0.47 -19.71 -6.34
CA HIS A 14 -0.67 -18.36 -6.88
C HIS A 14 -2.14 -17.98 -7.02
N GLU A 15 -2.98 -18.87 -7.55
CA GLU A 15 -4.41 -18.62 -7.70
C GLU A 15 -5.11 -18.45 -6.34
N ARG A 16 -4.73 -19.25 -5.35
CA ARG A 16 -5.25 -19.13 -3.99
C ARG A 16 -4.82 -17.84 -3.31
N ASP A 17 -3.55 -17.46 -3.45
CA ASP A 17 -3.04 -16.20 -2.91
C ASP A 17 -3.74 -15.02 -3.56
N LEU A 18 -3.88 -15.00 -4.88
CA LEU A 18 -4.60 -13.94 -5.58
C LEU A 18 -6.07 -13.86 -5.15
N LYS A 19 -6.75 -15.01 -5.03
CA LYS A 19 -8.15 -15.07 -4.56
C LYS A 19 -8.33 -14.48 -3.17
N ALA A 20 -7.32 -14.56 -2.30
CA ALA A 20 -7.35 -13.94 -0.98
C ALA A 20 -7.09 -12.42 -1.02
N LEU A 21 -6.31 -11.93 -2.00
CA LEU A 21 -5.95 -10.52 -2.12
C LEU A 21 -7.03 -9.67 -2.84
N ILE A 22 -7.74 -10.26 -3.81
CA ILE A 22 -8.75 -9.54 -4.61
C ILE A 22 -9.84 -8.87 -3.75
N PRO A 23 -10.42 -9.51 -2.72
CA PRO A 23 -11.38 -8.84 -1.84
C PRO A 23 -10.80 -7.61 -1.12
N ILE A 24 -9.52 -7.66 -0.73
CA ILE A 24 -8.83 -6.54 -0.07
C ILE A 24 -8.64 -5.40 -1.07
N LEU A 25 -8.20 -5.71 -2.30
CA LEU A 25 -8.10 -4.74 -3.39
C LEU A 25 -9.46 -4.07 -3.67
N HIS A 26 -10.55 -4.84 -3.73
CA HIS A 26 -11.89 -4.28 -3.94
C HIS A 26 -12.29 -3.33 -2.81
N ALA A 27 -12.02 -3.70 -1.55
CA ALA A 27 -12.26 -2.81 -0.42
C ALA A 27 -11.46 -1.50 -0.50
N VAL A 28 -10.22 -1.53 -1.02
CA VAL A 28 -9.44 -0.31 -1.31
C VAL A 28 -10.12 0.51 -2.41
N ASN A 29 -10.52 -0.13 -3.51
CA ASN A 29 -11.15 0.54 -4.66
C ASN A 29 -12.48 1.22 -4.26
N GLU A 30 -13.27 0.59 -3.39
CA GLU A 30 -14.52 1.15 -2.84
C GLU A 30 -14.30 2.44 -2.03
N LYS A 31 -13.10 2.65 -1.49
CA LYS A 31 -12.73 3.87 -0.74
C LYS A 31 -12.17 4.99 -1.63
N GLU A 32 -11.98 4.78 -2.95
CA GLU A 32 -11.42 5.81 -3.82
C GLU A 32 -12.29 7.06 -3.91
N ALA A 33 -13.61 6.92 -4.05
CA ALA A 33 -14.52 8.06 -4.12
C ALA A 33 -14.47 8.89 -2.82
N TRP A 34 -14.37 8.22 -1.68
CA TRP A 34 -14.18 8.87 -0.38
C TRP A 34 -12.85 9.62 -0.33
N ALA A 35 -11.73 8.98 -0.66
CA ALA A 35 -10.42 9.63 -0.65
C ALA A 35 -10.36 10.83 -1.61
N ALA A 36 -10.96 10.70 -2.80
CA ALA A 36 -11.04 11.76 -3.80
C ALA A 36 -11.89 12.95 -3.34
N SER A 37 -12.89 12.74 -2.48
CA SER A 37 -13.73 13.81 -1.92
C SER A 37 -13.03 14.66 -0.84
N LEU A 38 -11.91 14.18 -0.29
CA LEU A 38 -11.20 14.88 0.78
C LEU A 38 -10.50 16.14 0.24
N SER A 39 -10.58 17.21 1.01
CA SER A 39 -9.80 18.43 0.84
C SER A 39 -8.33 18.21 1.20
N PRO A 40 -7.39 19.03 0.68
CA PRO A 40 -5.97 18.90 1.00
C PRO A 40 -5.64 18.86 2.49
N GLU A 41 -6.37 19.61 3.31
CA GLU A 41 -6.15 19.73 4.75
C GLU A 41 -6.60 18.48 5.52
N GLU A 42 -7.41 17.62 4.91
CA GLU A 42 -7.92 16.39 5.52
C GLU A 42 -6.93 15.23 5.45
N PHE A 43 -6.00 15.21 4.50
CA PHE A 43 -5.01 14.13 4.37
C PHE A 43 -4.16 13.93 5.63
N PRO A 44 -3.48 14.96 6.18
CA PRO A 44 -2.74 14.79 7.43
C PRO A 44 -3.66 14.51 8.63
N ARG A 45 -4.90 15.03 8.63
CA ARG A 45 -5.88 14.74 9.70
C ARG A 45 -6.31 13.27 9.69
N MET A 46 -6.45 12.68 8.51
CA MET A 46 -6.76 11.25 8.40
C MET A 46 -5.63 10.38 8.92
N THR A 47 -4.38 10.77 8.69
CA THR A 47 -3.21 10.11 9.29
C THR A 47 -3.27 10.14 10.82
N GLU A 48 -3.56 11.30 11.41
CA GLU A 48 -3.72 11.39 12.87
C GLU A 48 -4.89 10.53 13.38
N ARG A 49 -6.02 10.53 12.67
CA ARG A 49 -7.16 9.65 12.99
C ARG A 49 -6.79 8.17 12.92
N PHE A 50 -5.99 7.74 11.96
CA PHE A 50 -5.53 6.35 11.89
C PHE A 50 -4.57 6.01 13.03
N LYS A 51 -3.68 6.92 13.42
CA LYS A 51 -2.82 6.75 14.60
C LYS A 51 -3.66 6.60 15.87
N GLU A 52 -4.70 7.41 16.05
CA GLU A 52 -5.63 7.31 17.18
C GLU A 52 -6.41 5.98 17.17
N ARG A 53 -6.98 5.59 16.02
CA ARG A 53 -7.69 4.31 15.86
C ARG A 53 -6.78 3.11 16.21
N TYR A 54 -5.54 3.12 15.74
CA TYR A 54 -4.56 2.09 16.07
C TYR A 54 -4.24 2.05 17.57
N LYS A 55 -4.03 3.22 18.20
CA LYS A 55 -3.83 3.32 19.65
C LYS A 55 -5.03 2.80 20.46
N ASN A 56 -6.23 2.94 19.91
CA ASN A 56 -7.48 2.44 20.50
C ASN A 56 -7.72 0.94 20.22
N GLY A 57 -6.76 0.22 19.65
CA GLY A 57 -6.78 -1.24 19.49
C GLY A 57 -7.18 -1.74 18.10
N GLU A 58 -7.42 -0.85 17.15
CA GLU A 58 -7.66 -1.24 15.76
C GLU A 58 -6.39 -1.78 15.09
N THR A 59 -6.50 -2.81 14.24
CA THR A 59 -5.34 -3.44 13.59
C THR A 59 -4.95 -2.70 12.32
N LEU A 60 -3.69 -2.85 11.88
CA LEU A 60 -3.29 -2.29 10.57
C LEU A 60 -4.07 -2.91 9.41
N ASP A 61 -4.41 -4.20 9.50
CA ASP A 61 -5.21 -4.89 8.48
C ASP A 61 -6.60 -4.27 8.30
N SER A 62 -7.26 -3.83 9.37
CA SER A 62 -8.56 -3.19 9.26
C SER A 62 -8.47 -1.73 8.78
N LEU A 63 -7.36 -1.04 9.08
CA LEU A 63 -7.07 0.29 8.55
C LEU A 63 -6.67 0.28 7.07
N LEU A 64 -6.14 -0.86 6.57
CA LEU A 64 -5.53 -0.98 5.25
C LEU A 64 -6.39 -0.42 4.11
N PRO A 65 -7.70 -0.76 3.97
CA PRO A 65 -8.49 -0.27 2.84
C PRO A 65 -8.55 1.25 2.74
N GLU A 66 -8.82 1.92 3.87
CA GLU A 66 -8.89 3.39 3.94
C GLU A 66 -7.50 4.02 3.77
N ALA A 67 -6.48 3.47 4.43
CA ALA A 67 -5.12 3.96 4.37
C ALA A 67 -4.54 3.87 2.94
N PHE A 68 -4.77 2.76 2.24
CA PHE A 68 -4.26 2.55 0.88
C PHE A 68 -4.99 3.43 -0.14
N ALA A 69 -6.31 3.62 0.01
CA ALA A 69 -7.05 4.55 -0.83
C ALA A 69 -6.57 6.01 -0.63
N LEU A 70 -6.30 6.41 0.61
CA LEU A 70 -5.74 7.72 0.93
C LEU A 70 -4.37 7.92 0.28
N VAL A 71 -3.48 6.93 0.35
CA VAL A 71 -2.16 6.97 -0.31
C VAL A 71 -2.27 7.01 -1.82
N ARG A 72 -3.18 6.21 -2.41
CA ARG A 72 -3.43 6.19 -3.85
C ARG A 72 -3.84 7.57 -4.36
N GLU A 73 -4.75 8.24 -3.65
CA GLU A 73 -5.17 9.59 -3.99
C GLU A 73 -4.07 10.64 -3.74
N ALA A 74 -3.29 10.50 -2.66
CA ALA A 74 -2.14 11.36 -2.41
C ALA A 74 -1.10 11.28 -3.53
N ALA A 75 -0.76 10.07 -4.00
CA ALA A 75 0.13 9.86 -5.14
C ALA A 75 -0.44 10.49 -6.42
N ARG A 76 -1.74 10.30 -6.68
CA ARG A 76 -2.41 10.92 -7.83
C ARG A 76 -2.29 12.44 -7.81
N ARG A 77 -2.52 13.07 -6.65
CA ARG A 77 -2.48 14.53 -6.49
C ARG A 77 -1.07 15.12 -6.53
N LYS A 78 -0.07 14.38 -6.04
CA LYS A 78 1.29 14.91 -5.87
C LYS A 78 2.27 14.51 -6.96
N LEU A 79 2.07 13.36 -7.57
CA LEU A 79 2.91 12.83 -8.64
C LEU A 79 2.19 12.81 -9.99
N GLY A 80 0.86 12.97 -10.01
CA GLY A 80 0.07 12.72 -11.21
C GLY A 80 -0.12 11.22 -11.52
N GLU A 81 0.34 10.35 -10.62
CA GLU A 81 0.36 8.90 -10.79
C GLU A 81 -0.67 8.26 -9.85
N ARG A 82 -1.69 7.59 -10.40
CA ARG A 82 -2.61 6.76 -9.62
C ARG A 82 -2.06 5.32 -9.59
N PRO A 83 -1.63 4.80 -8.42
CA PRO A 83 -1.21 3.40 -8.31
C PRO A 83 -2.22 2.43 -8.92
N TYR A 84 -1.75 1.60 -9.86
CA TYR A 84 -2.55 0.55 -10.50
C TYR A 84 -2.94 -0.53 -9.50
N ASP A 85 -3.93 -1.35 -9.87
CA ASP A 85 -4.42 -2.43 -9.00
C ASP A 85 -3.34 -3.47 -8.72
N VAL A 86 -2.50 -3.79 -9.71
CA VAL A 86 -1.33 -4.67 -9.51
C VAL A 86 -0.31 -4.09 -8.53
N GLN A 87 -0.18 -2.76 -8.47
CA GLN A 87 0.71 -2.09 -7.53
C GLN A 87 0.12 -2.12 -6.13
N ILE A 88 -1.19 -1.90 -5.97
CA ILE A 88 -1.87 -2.05 -4.67
C ILE A 88 -1.80 -3.50 -4.17
N LEU A 89 -2.01 -4.49 -5.04
CA LEU A 89 -1.79 -5.89 -4.68
C LEU A 89 -0.36 -6.13 -4.20
N GLY A 90 0.64 -5.58 -4.90
CA GLY A 90 2.03 -5.59 -4.45
C GLY A 90 2.20 -4.97 -3.06
N SER A 91 1.61 -3.80 -2.80
CA SER A 91 1.67 -3.16 -1.47
C SER A 91 1.02 -4.03 -0.38
N ILE A 92 -0.09 -4.71 -0.66
CA ILE A 92 -0.74 -5.62 0.30
C ILE A 92 0.21 -6.77 0.64
N VAL A 93 0.85 -7.37 -0.37
CA VAL A 93 1.80 -8.48 -0.18
C VAL A 93 3.03 -8.02 0.60
N LEU A 94 3.55 -6.81 0.36
CA LEU A 94 4.62 -6.22 1.16
C LEU A 94 4.20 -6.03 2.63
N HIS A 95 2.99 -5.54 2.88
CA HIS A 95 2.46 -5.41 4.24
C HIS A 95 2.33 -6.76 4.96
N GLN A 96 1.98 -7.83 4.24
CA GLN A 96 1.94 -9.20 4.75
C GLN A 96 3.34 -9.80 5.05
N GLY A 97 4.43 -9.04 4.87
CA GLY A 97 5.79 -9.51 5.12
C GLY A 97 6.30 -10.51 4.08
N LYS A 98 5.73 -10.49 2.87
CA LYS A 98 6.09 -11.39 1.76
C LYS A 98 6.89 -10.64 0.70
N ILE A 99 7.55 -11.43 -0.16
CA ILE A 99 8.29 -10.91 -1.32
C ILE A 99 7.30 -10.72 -2.48
N VAL A 100 7.40 -9.56 -3.15
CA VAL A 100 6.66 -9.28 -4.38
C VAL A 100 7.62 -9.34 -5.55
N GLU A 101 7.32 -10.21 -6.51
CA GLU A 101 7.98 -10.19 -7.80
C GLU A 101 7.21 -9.29 -8.76
N MET A 102 7.86 -8.23 -9.24
CA MET A 102 7.32 -7.36 -10.28
C MET A 102 8.36 -7.20 -11.38
N LYS A 103 7.89 -7.11 -12.63
CA LYS A 103 8.77 -6.82 -13.77
C LYS A 103 9.31 -5.40 -13.70
N THR A 104 10.42 -5.15 -14.37
CA THR A 104 10.93 -3.78 -14.54
C THR A 104 9.91 -2.95 -15.32
N GLY A 105 9.64 -1.73 -14.85
CA GLY A 105 8.63 -0.85 -15.44
C GLY A 105 7.28 -0.87 -14.72
N GLU A 106 7.01 -1.84 -13.85
CA GLU A 106 5.74 -1.94 -13.09
C GLU A 106 5.62 -0.93 -11.92
N GLY A 107 6.60 -0.02 -11.76
CA GLY A 107 6.59 1.02 -10.73
C GLY A 107 6.81 0.51 -9.28
N LYS A 108 7.83 -0.32 -9.07
CA LYS A 108 8.22 -0.89 -7.75
C LYS A 108 8.34 0.17 -6.63
N THR A 109 8.93 1.32 -6.96
CA THR A 109 9.09 2.42 -6.00
C THR A 109 7.72 2.93 -5.53
N LEU A 110 6.80 3.24 -6.45
CA LEU A 110 5.44 3.67 -6.12
C LEU A 110 4.66 2.60 -5.37
N THR A 111 4.81 1.32 -5.74
CA THR A 111 4.21 0.17 -5.03
C THR A 111 4.60 0.12 -3.56
N SER A 112 5.82 0.51 -3.19
CA SER A 112 6.25 0.45 -1.79
C SER A 112 5.55 1.47 -0.88
N VAL A 113 4.98 2.54 -1.45
CA VAL A 113 4.51 3.72 -0.68
C VAL A 113 3.35 3.38 0.25
N ALA A 114 2.33 2.66 -0.24
CA ALA A 114 1.15 2.36 0.57
C ALA A 114 1.47 1.43 1.76
N ALA A 115 2.31 0.41 1.53
CA ALA A 115 2.80 -0.46 2.59
C ALA A 115 3.66 0.31 3.60
N THR A 116 4.54 1.19 3.11
CA THR A 116 5.40 2.03 3.97
C THR A 116 4.55 2.96 4.84
N TYR A 117 3.56 3.63 4.24
CA TYR A 117 2.64 4.52 4.96
C TYR A 117 1.85 3.79 6.06
N LEU A 118 1.20 2.67 5.72
CA LEU A 118 0.39 1.91 6.69
C LEU A 118 1.24 1.43 7.87
N ASN A 119 2.43 0.90 7.60
CA ASN A 119 3.34 0.42 8.64
C ASN A 119 4.04 1.56 9.42
N ALA A 120 3.96 2.81 8.96
CA ALA A 120 4.44 3.98 9.71
C ALA A 120 3.44 4.48 10.76
N ILE A 121 2.15 4.15 10.64
CA ILE A 121 1.07 4.56 11.56
C ILE A 121 1.40 4.27 13.05
N PRO A 122 1.98 3.12 13.42
CA PRO A 122 2.36 2.84 14.81
C PRO A 122 3.46 3.77 15.38
N GLY A 123 4.10 4.62 14.56
CA GLY A 123 5.14 5.55 15.01
C GLY A 123 6.50 4.91 15.32
N ARG A 124 6.75 3.69 14.81
CA ARG A 124 8.01 2.95 15.04
C ARG A 124 9.07 3.15 13.94
N GLY A 125 8.76 3.95 12.92
CA GLY A 125 9.58 4.12 11.73
C GLY A 125 9.45 2.93 10.75
N VAL A 126 9.82 3.16 9.49
CA VAL A 126 9.88 2.13 8.44
C VAL A 126 11.20 2.30 7.70
N HIS A 127 11.93 1.21 7.49
CA HIS A 127 13.17 1.20 6.72
C HIS A 127 12.91 0.69 5.30
N VAL A 128 13.12 1.54 4.31
CA VAL A 128 13.13 1.16 2.89
C VAL A 128 14.58 1.05 2.45
N VAL A 129 15.00 -0.17 2.07
CA VAL A 129 16.40 -0.47 1.74
C VAL A 129 16.56 -0.56 0.22
N THR A 130 17.53 0.16 -0.32
CA THR A 130 17.94 0.11 -1.73
C THR A 130 19.36 -0.45 -1.85
N VAL A 131 19.82 -0.68 -3.08
CA VAL A 131 21.16 -1.23 -3.33
C VAL A 131 22.29 -0.19 -3.22
N ASN A 132 21.98 1.11 -3.18
CA ASN A 132 22.98 2.18 -3.05
C ASN A 132 22.34 3.51 -2.60
N ASP A 133 23.20 4.42 -2.13
CA ASP A 133 22.82 5.74 -1.60
C ASP A 133 22.13 6.63 -2.63
N TYR A 134 22.53 6.54 -3.91
CA TYR A 134 21.89 7.29 -4.98
C TYR A 134 20.40 6.93 -5.12
N LEU A 135 20.08 5.64 -5.16
CA LEU A 135 18.69 5.18 -5.23
C LEU A 135 17.93 5.50 -3.95
N ALA A 136 18.57 5.40 -2.78
CA ALA A 136 17.95 5.78 -1.52
C ALA A 136 17.56 7.27 -1.52
N GLY A 137 18.50 8.16 -1.88
CA GLY A 137 18.25 9.60 -1.96
C GLY A 137 17.18 9.95 -2.99
N ARG A 138 17.29 9.41 -4.21
CA ARG A 138 16.32 9.62 -5.29
C ARG A 138 14.91 9.18 -4.88
N ASP A 139 14.76 7.96 -4.34
CA ASP A 139 13.44 7.42 -4.01
C ASP A 139 12.82 8.16 -2.82
N ALA A 140 13.65 8.55 -1.83
CA ALA A 140 13.21 9.39 -0.72
C ALA A 140 12.72 10.77 -1.22
N GLU A 141 13.47 11.44 -2.09
CA GLU A 141 13.08 12.75 -2.64
C GLU A 141 11.85 12.65 -3.54
N TRP A 142 11.77 11.61 -4.38
CA TRP A 142 10.65 11.44 -5.29
C TRP A 142 9.34 11.13 -4.54
N MET A 143 9.39 10.30 -3.49
CA MET A 143 8.19 9.95 -2.71
C MET A 143 7.87 10.95 -1.58
N ARG A 144 8.81 11.85 -1.22
CA ARG A 144 8.62 12.88 -0.18
C ARG A 144 7.32 13.69 -0.35
N PRO A 145 6.96 14.19 -1.55
CA PRO A 145 5.71 14.94 -1.71
C PRO A 145 4.46 14.16 -1.28
N VAL A 146 4.44 12.84 -1.48
CA VAL A 146 3.33 11.97 -1.07
C VAL A 146 3.30 11.81 0.45
N PHE A 147 4.42 11.45 1.05
CA PHE A 147 4.52 11.28 2.51
C PHE A 147 4.25 12.60 3.27
N SER A 148 4.82 13.72 2.81
CA SER A 148 4.58 15.02 3.43
C SER A 148 3.13 15.48 3.26
N TYR A 149 2.48 15.18 2.14
CA TYR A 149 1.05 15.48 1.96
C TYR A 149 0.15 14.70 2.93
N LEU A 150 0.58 13.48 3.28
CA LEU A 150 -0.06 12.65 4.29
C LEU A 150 0.36 13.01 5.72
N GLY A 151 1.21 14.03 5.93
CA GLY A 151 1.66 14.43 7.27
C GLY A 151 2.71 13.50 7.89
N LEU A 152 3.47 12.76 7.08
CA LEU A 152 4.64 12.00 7.52
C LEU A 152 5.94 12.76 7.19
N THR A 153 7.00 12.44 7.95
CA THR A 153 8.36 13.00 7.84
C THR A 153 9.32 11.99 7.25
#